data_AF-A0A223HLA9-F1
#
_entry.id   AF-A0A223HLA9-F1
#
_cell.length_a   1.000
_cell.length_b   1.000
_cell.length_c   1.000
_cell.angle_alpha   90.00
_cell.angle_beta   90.00
_cell.angle_gamma   90.00
#
_symmetry.space_group_name_H-M   'P 1'
#
loop_
_entity.id
_entity.type
_entity.pdbx_description
1 polymer ?
#
loop_
_entity_poly.entity_id
_entity_poly.type
_entity_poly.pdbx_seq_one_letter_code
_entity_poly.pdbx_strand_id
1 'polypeptide(L)'
;MADYNKLSEALRRIVQAPENNLMILHGFVAKYTSGNKGAVGTIDFISMDGTVRIPEIPINAIPGLTKGQVIVPTIKSDVTVLWAVGTGNASILSFSHIDTYNTISTKEVNIGVTSEIPDDSVDYNELQEDGNKSVTTYTNSSITSTVLDKTGSATSSITTDKITSEVGSSKMEVGKEQIKESVGNSYEKLDNSGVTIEGQQIFIGEGATEPAVLGTQLVNLMVEFITECSKITTPTMLGTMPIVNLANFIPFLAKCNSFLSQTVKVK
;
A
#
# COMPACT_ATOMS: atom_id res chain seq x y z
N MET A 1 25.23 4.35 25.35
CA MET A 1 25.38 5.81 25.24
C MET A 1 26.86 6.18 25.02
N ALA A 2 27.52 5.59 23.99
CA ALA A 2 28.98 5.61 23.87
C ALA A 2 29.56 5.81 22.45
N ASP A 3 28.76 6.08 21.41
CA ASP A 3 29.29 6.24 20.03
C ASP A 3 29.01 7.61 19.38
N TYR A 4 28.32 8.54 20.06
CA TYR A 4 28.10 9.90 19.54
C TYR A 4 29.37 10.77 19.48
N ASN A 5 30.49 10.28 20.01
CA ASN A 5 31.76 11.01 20.00
C ASN A 5 32.64 10.72 18.79
N LYS A 6 32.50 9.61 18.05
CA LYS A 6 33.48 9.30 17.00
C LYS A 6 33.36 10.18 15.75
N LEU A 7 32.15 10.58 15.37
CA LEU A 7 31.92 11.45 14.21
C LEU A 7 32.35 12.89 14.49
N SER A 8 31.92 13.43 15.64
CA SER A 8 32.33 14.76 16.08
C SER A 8 33.82 14.79 16.34
N GLU A 9 34.43 13.75 16.90
CA GLU A 9 35.87 13.65 17.15
C GLU A 9 36.68 13.39 15.86
N ALA A 10 36.16 12.66 14.87
CA ALA A 10 36.80 12.49 13.57
C ALA A 10 36.76 13.78 12.75
N LEU A 11 35.60 14.44 12.65
CA LEU A 11 35.47 15.75 12.01
C LEU A 11 36.29 16.81 12.75
N ARG A 12 36.29 16.77 14.09
CA ARG A 12 37.11 17.67 14.92
C ARG A 12 38.60 17.37 14.81
N ARG A 13 39.05 16.12 14.67
CA ARG A 13 40.46 15.79 14.39
C ARG A 13 40.90 16.27 13.00
N ILE A 14 39.99 16.20 12.03
CA ILE A 14 40.22 16.72 10.68
C ILE A 14 40.28 18.27 10.69
N VAL A 15 39.45 18.93 11.50
CA VAL A 15 39.35 20.41 11.58
C VAL A 15 40.37 21.04 12.56
N GLN A 16 40.81 20.34 13.61
CA GLN A 16 41.69 20.87 14.67
C GLN A 16 43.18 20.57 14.49
N ALA A 17 43.57 19.83 13.46
CA ALA A 17 44.99 19.63 13.14
C ALA A 17 45.50 20.89 12.41
N PRO A 18 46.41 21.69 13.00
CA PRO A 18 46.86 22.97 12.43
C PRO A 18 47.61 22.85 11.10
N GLU A 19 47.91 21.64 10.64
CA GLU A 19 48.60 21.33 9.39
C GLU A 19 47.70 20.68 8.32
N ASN A 20 46.46 20.29 8.65
CA ASN A 20 45.54 19.65 7.70
C ASN A 20 44.55 20.69 7.15
N ASN A 21 44.87 21.30 6.01
CA ASN A 21 43.87 22.05 5.26
C ASN A 21 42.76 21.10 4.81
N LEU A 22 41.50 21.49 4.99
CA LEU A 22 40.37 20.81 4.36
C LEU A 22 40.18 21.37 2.95
N MET A 23 40.05 20.50 1.96
CA MET A 23 39.77 20.89 0.58
C MET A 23 38.55 20.15 0.04
N ILE A 24 37.67 20.89 -0.63
CA ILE A 24 36.62 20.31 -1.47
C ILE A 24 37.22 20.09 -2.86
N LEU A 25 37.16 18.86 -3.34
CA LEU A 25 37.67 18.49 -4.65
C LEU A 25 36.55 17.92 -5.52
N HIS A 26 36.59 18.28 -6.79
CA HIS A 26 35.75 17.70 -7.83
C HIS A 26 36.61 16.79 -8.72
N GLY A 27 36.04 15.66 -9.13
CA GLY A 27 36.75 14.67 -9.93
C GLY A 27 35.85 13.52 -10.32
N PHE A 28 36.45 12.37 -10.61
CA PHE A 28 35.75 11.22 -11.16
C PHE A 28 36.02 9.95 -10.34
N VAL A 29 35.03 9.05 -10.32
CA VAL A 29 35.19 7.69 -9.80
C VAL A 29 36.02 6.87 -10.79
N ALA A 30 37.29 6.61 -10.47
CA ALA A 30 38.21 5.88 -11.32
C ALA A 30 38.08 4.36 -11.20
N LYS A 31 37.72 3.88 -10.01
CA LYS A 31 37.48 2.47 -9.71
C LYS A 31 36.44 2.36 -8.61
N TYR A 32 35.60 1.33 -8.71
CA TYR A 32 34.72 0.89 -7.63
C TYR A 32 35.15 -0.50 -7.16
N THR A 33 35.25 -0.68 -5.83
CA THR A 33 35.51 -1.97 -5.20
C THR A 33 34.32 -2.31 -4.29
N SER A 34 33.60 -3.37 -4.64
CA SER A 34 32.47 -3.85 -3.84
C SER A 34 32.94 -4.40 -2.48
N GLY A 35 32.23 -4.08 -1.40
CA GLY A 35 32.50 -4.64 -0.08
C GLY A 35 31.99 -6.09 0.05
N ASN A 36 32.70 -6.92 0.82
CA ASN A 36 32.27 -8.29 1.15
C ASN A 36 31.56 -8.33 2.52
N LYS A 37 30.53 -9.17 2.66
CA LYS A 37 29.91 -9.60 3.94
C LYS A 37 29.75 -8.46 4.99
N GLY A 38 29.04 -7.40 4.65
CA GLY A 38 28.73 -6.30 5.58
C GLY A 38 29.81 -5.22 5.71
N ALA A 39 30.89 -5.30 4.94
CA ALA A 39 31.81 -4.19 4.73
C ALA A 39 31.25 -3.23 3.67
N VAL A 40 31.42 -1.93 3.90
CA VAL A 40 31.08 -0.86 2.96
C VAL A 40 32.11 -0.88 1.81
N GLY A 41 31.66 -0.75 0.57
CA GLY A 41 32.56 -0.68 -0.60
C GLY A 41 33.43 0.58 -0.60
N THR A 42 34.39 0.65 -1.54
CA THR A 42 35.27 1.81 -1.68
C THR A 42 35.34 2.29 -3.13
N ILE A 43 35.77 3.54 -3.30
CA ILE A 43 36.12 4.12 -4.61
C ILE A 43 37.55 4.61 -4.63
N ASP A 44 38.13 4.63 -5.82
CA ASP A 44 39.33 5.42 -6.10
C ASP A 44 38.91 6.72 -6.79
N PHE A 45 39.33 7.85 -6.22
CA PHE A 45 39.06 9.19 -6.72
C PHE A 45 40.25 9.74 -7.50
N ILE A 46 39.97 10.42 -8.61
CA ILE A 46 40.94 11.24 -9.35
C ILE A 46 40.33 12.63 -9.54
N SER A 47 41.04 13.68 -9.12
CA SER A 47 40.59 15.07 -9.32
C SER A 47 40.47 15.42 -10.80
N MET A 48 39.65 16.43 -11.10
CA MET A 48 39.35 16.83 -12.48
C MET A 48 40.61 17.25 -13.26
N ASP A 49 41.59 17.86 -12.60
CA ASP A 49 42.90 18.23 -13.14
C ASP A 49 43.91 17.07 -13.15
N GLY A 50 43.54 15.90 -12.63
CA GLY A 50 44.35 14.70 -12.55
C GLY A 50 45.50 14.73 -11.54
N THR A 51 45.65 15.82 -10.76
CA THR A 51 46.79 16.03 -9.87
C THR A 51 46.66 15.27 -8.55
N VAL A 52 45.44 15.08 -8.06
CA VAL A 52 45.14 14.41 -6.79
C VAL A 52 44.51 13.04 -7.07
N ARG A 53 45.07 12.00 -6.44
CA ARG A 53 44.53 10.64 -6.47
C ARG A 53 44.38 10.12 -5.05
N ILE A 54 43.17 9.71 -4.70
CA ILE A 54 42.86 9.22 -3.35
C ILE A 54 42.24 7.83 -3.51
N PRO A 55 42.97 6.76 -3.16
CA PRO A 55 42.44 5.41 -3.26
C PRO A 55 41.55 5.06 -2.05
N GLU A 56 40.72 4.04 -2.22
CA GLU A 56 39.97 3.36 -1.14
C GLU A 56 39.08 4.27 -0.26
N ILE A 57 38.48 5.32 -0.82
CA ILE A 57 37.51 6.15 -0.10
C ILE A 57 36.26 5.32 0.20
N PRO A 58 35.84 5.16 1.47
CA PRO A 58 34.62 4.43 1.82
C PRO A 58 33.36 5.10 1.26
N ILE A 59 32.44 4.32 0.68
CA ILE A 59 31.18 4.84 0.11
C ILE A 59 30.09 5.16 1.15
N ASN A 60 30.39 5.09 2.45
CA ASN A 60 29.42 5.44 3.48
C ASN A 60 29.35 6.96 3.64
N ALA A 61 28.13 7.47 3.84
CA ALA A 61 27.91 8.88 4.15
C ALA A 61 28.56 9.31 5.48
N ILE A 62 28.84 8.36 6.38
CA ILE A 62 29.45 8.60 7.69
C ILE A 62 30.61 7.62 7.91
N PRO A 63 31.87 8.12 7.98
CA PRO A 63 33.04 7.29 8.24
C PRO A 63 32.88 6.45 9.52
N GLY A 64 33.20 5.16 9.42
CA GLY A 64 33.13 4.20 10.54
C GLY A 64 31.77 3.55 10.80
N LEU A 65 30.71 3.93 10.08
CA LEU A 65 29.41 3.24 10.15
C LEU A 65 29.25 2.20 9.03
N THR A 66 28.77 1.00 9.38
CA THR A 66 28.57 -0.11 8.42
C THR A 66 27.12 -0.30 7.99
N LYS A 67 26.19 0.48 8.54
CA LYS A 67 24.74 0.40 8.29
C LYS A 67 24.13 1.80 8.22
N GLY A 68 23.02 1.95 7.49
CA GLY A 68 22.25 3.20 7.41
C GLY A 68 21.95 3.59 5.97
N GLN A 69 22.93 4.21 5.30
CA GLN A 69 22.80 4.64 3.91
C GLN A 69 23.97 4.12 3.09
N VAL A 70 23.69 3.48 1.96
CA VAL A 70 24.70 2.98 1.03
C VAL A 70 24.41 3.56 -0.35
N ILE A 71 25.40 4.26 -0.91
CA ILE A 71 25.33 4.85 -2.23
C ILE A 71 26.44 4.21 -3.07
N VAL A 72 26.05 3.39 -4.04
CA VAL A 72 27.01 2.78 -4.98
C VAL A 72 27.09 3.65 -6.22
N PRO A 73 28.25 4.23 -6.54
CA PRO A 73 28.38 5.10 -7.69
C PRO A 73 28.59 4.30 -8.97
N THR A 74 28.14 4.87 -10.09
CA THR A 74 28.53 4.41 -11.42
C THR A 74 30.00 4.79 -11.67
N ILE A 75 30.79 3.89 -12.26
CA ILE A 75 32.20 4.19 -12.63
C ILE A 75 32.21 5.35 -13.64
N LYS A 76 33.19 6.26 -13.51
CA LYS A 76 33.29 7.56 -14.21
C LYS A 76 32.24 8.60 -13.80
N SER A 77 31.43 8.37 -12.76
CA SER A 77 30.58 9.42 -12.22
C SER A 77 31.44 10.57 -11.68
N ASP A 78 31.00 11.80 -11.94
CA ASP A 78 31.53 12.97 -11.24
C ASP A 78 31.23 12.83 -9.76
N VAL A 79 32.22 13.09 -8.93
CA VAL A 79 32.14 12.99 -7.48
C VAL A 79 32.74 14.24 -6.85
N THR A 80 32.07 14.74 -5.81
CA THR A 80 32.61 15.79 -4.95
C THR A 80 33.04 15.17 -3.63
N VAL A 81 34.28 15.38 -3.21
CA VAL A 81 34.83 14.84 -1.97
C VAL A 81 35.35 15.96 -1.07
N LEU A 82 35.17 15.80 0.24
CA LEU A 82 35.85 16.57 1.28
C LEU A 82 37.10 15.81 1.70
N TRP A 83 38.27 16.39 1.48
CA TRP A 83 39.56 15.76 1.73
C TRP A 83 40.36 16.51 2.79
N ALA A 84 40.96 15.77 3.73
CA ALA A 84 41.98 16.28 4.62
C ALA A 84 43.34 16.22 3.92
N VAL A 85 43.81 17.38 3.46
CA VAL A 85 45.00 17.54 2.59
C VAL A 85 46.21 16.84 3.19
N GLY A 86 46.94 16.13 2.34
CA GLY A 86 48.15 15.39 2.73
C GLY A 86 47.87 14.07 3.45
N THR A 87 46.61 13.70 3.68
CA THR A 87 46.22 12.43 4.31
C THR A 87 45.47 11.53 3.33
N GLY A 88 45.28 10.25 3.67
CA GLY A 88 44.38 9.35 2.92
C GLY A 88 42.90 9.51 3.27
N ASN A 89 42.54 10.47 4.14
CA ASN A 89 41.18 10.57 4.68
C ASN A 89 40.32 11.52 3.85
N ALA A 90 39.29 10.97 3.20
CA ALA A 90 38.27 11.73 2.47
C ALA A 90 36.87 11.21 2.75
N SER A 91 35.88 12.10 2.62
CA SER A 91 34.45 11.78 2.70
C SER A 91 33.75 12.22 1.41
N ILE A 92 32.85 11.40 0.90
CA ILE A 92 32.07 11.75 -0.29
C ILE A 92 30.93 12.70 0.09
N LEU A 93 30.76 13.76 -0.69
CA LEU A 93 29.66 14.73 -0.56
C LEU A 93 28.53 14.45 -1.55
N SER A 94 28.87 14.13 -2.80
CA SER A 94 27.86 13.88 -3.85
C SER A 94 28.43 13.07 -5.01
N PHE A 95 27.53 12.39 -5.72
CA PHE A 95 27.78 11.75 -7.00
C PHE A 95 26.81 12.30 -8.06
N SER A 96 27.26 12.40 -9.30
CA SER A 96 26.38 12.72 -10.44
C SER A 96 25.48 11.55 -10.86
N HIS A 97 26.00 10.32 -10.78
CA HIS A 97 25.33 9.09 -11.21
C HIS A 97 25.59 7.96 -10.23
N ILE A 98 24.53 7.23 -9.88
CA ILE A 98 24.56 6.14 -8.90
C ILE A 98 23.84 4.91 -9.44
N ASP A 99 24.39 3.73 -9.17
CA ASP A 99 23.79 2.44 -9.53
C ASP A 99 22.83 1.94 -8.46
N THR A 100 23.05 2.31 -7.19
CA THR A 100 22.22 1.87 -6.07
C THR A 100 22.16 2.94 -5.00
N TYR A 101 20.93 3.20 -4.53
CA TYR A 101 20.63 4.03 -3.38
C TYR A 101 19.84 3.20 -2.36
N ASN A 102 20.43 2.93 -1.21
CA ASN A 102 19.80 2.12 -0.16
C ASN A 102 19.75 2.91 1.15
N THR A 103 18.56 2.93 1.77
CA THR A 103 18.30 3.54 3.08
C THR A 103 17.67 2.51 4.02
N ILE A 104 18.32 2.25 5.14
CA ILE A 104 17.86 1.36 6.20
C ILE A 104 17.64 2.18 7.46
N SER A 105 16.37 2.38 7.83
CA SER A 105 15.92 3.06 9.05
C SER A 105 15.39 2.03 10.05
N THR A 106 15.53 2.32 11.35
CA THR A 106 15.05 1.46 12.43
C THR A 106 13.58 1.72 12.79
N LYS A 107 13.01 2.85 12.37
CA LYS A 107 11.66 3.28 12.73
C LYS A 107 10.78 3.48 11.51
N GLU A 108 11.18 4.41 10.64
CA GLU A 108 10.35 4.86 9.53
C GLU A 108 11.22 5.43 8.40
N VAL A 109 10.77 5.25 7.16
CA VAL A 109 11.26 5.97 5.98
C VAL A 109 10.06 6.60 5.28
N ASN A 110 10.12 7.91 5.01
CA ASN A 110 9.12 8.62 4.22
C ASN A 110 9.75 9.08 2.90
N ILE A 111 9.10 8.77 1.79
CA ILE A 111 9.50 9.20 0.45
C ILE A 111 8.28 9.86 -0.19
N GLY A 112 8.38 11.13 -0.56
CA GLY A 112 7.22 11.86 -1.05
C GLY A 112 7.57 13.22 -1.63
N VAL A 113 6.54 13.86 -2.19
CA VAL A 113 6.55 15.23 -2.70
C VAL A 113 5.42 15.99 -2.03
N THR A 114 5.74 17.16 -1.50
CA THR A 114 4.79 18.12 -0.93
C THR A 114 4.84 19.36 -1.79
N SER A 115 3.68 19.92 -2.14
CA SER A 115 3.60 21.21 -2.82
C SER A 115 3.44 22.33 -1.78
N GLU A 116 4.16 23.42 -2.00
CA GLU A 116 4.33 24.52 -1.06
C GLU A 116 3.96 25.84 -1.75
N ILE A 117 3.45 26.80 -0.98
CA ILE A 117 3.10 28.13 -1.47
C ILE A 117 4.38 28.98 -1.51
N PRO A 118 4.80 29.51 -2.67
CA PRO A 118 5.99 30.35 -2.75
C PRO A 118 5.86 31.63 -1.93
N ASP A 119 6.85 31.92 -1.08
CA ASP A 119 6.94 33.15 -0.30
C ASP A 119 8.42 33.51 -0.07
N ASP A 120 8.88 34.57 -0.74
CA ASP A 120 10.28 35.03 -0.66
C ASP A 120 10.61 35.75 0.67
N SER A 121 9.63 35.94 1.55
CA SER A 121 9.81 36.64 2.84
C SER A 121 10.15 35.72 4.01
N VAL A 122 10.02 34.41 3.84
CA VAL A 122 10.21 33.39 4.89
C VAL A 122 11.31 32.40 4.51
N ASP A 123 11.81 31.66 5.50
CA ASP A 123 12.75 30.56 5.26
C ASP A 123 12.02 29.34 4.65
N TYR A 124 12.73 28.45 3.96
CA TYR A 124 12.13 27.27 3.31
C TYR A 124 11.40 26.36 4.31
N ASN A 125 11.88 26.29 5.56
CA ASN A 125 11.25 25.51 6.63
C ASN A 125 9.92 26.11 7.12
N GLU A 126 9.61 27.35 6.71
CA GLU A 126 8.42 28.10 7.11
C GLU A 126 7.38 28.18 5.97
N LEU A 127 7.70 27.65 4.79
CA LEU A 127 6.77 27.61 3.65
C LEU A 127 5.52 26.80 4.02
N GLN A 128 4.36 27.35 3.63
CA GLN A 128 3.08 26.71 3.90
C GLN A 128 2.79 25.63 2.87
N GLU A 129 2.35 24.45 3.31
CA GLU A 129 1.85 23.41 2.41
C GLU A 129 0.59 23.91 1.68
N ASP A 130 0.51 23.70 0.37
CA ASP A 130 -0.65 24.09 -0.44
C ASP A 130 -1.82 23.09 -0.36
N GLY A 131 -1.58 21.93 0.27
CA GLY A 131 -2.54 20.82 0.44
C GLY A 131 -2.33 19.62 -0.50
N ASN A 132 -1.55 19.75 -1.58
CA ASN A 132 -1.22 18.64 -2.47
C ASN A 132 0.03 17.91 -1.97
N LYS A 133 -0.11 16.59 -1.77
CA LYS A 133 0.96 15.77 -1.20
C LYS A 133 0.88 14.35 -1.71
N SER A 134 2.02 13.76 -2.02
CA SER A 134 2.14 12.33 -2.25
C SER A 134 3.24 11.78 -1.35
N VAL A 135 2.96 10.71 -0.62
CA VAL A 135 3.93 10.13 0.32
C VAL A 135 3.77 8.63 0.38
N THR A 136 4.90 7.92 0.41
CA THR A 136 4.98 6.51 0.80
C THR A 136 5.77 6.41 2.09
N THR A 137 5.12 5.86 3.11
CA THR A 137 5.70 5.60 4.44
C THR A 137 5.98 4.12 4.59
N TYR A 138 7.22 3.78 4.90
CA TYR A 138 7.67 2.43 5.21
C TYR A 138 7.95 2.34 6.70
N THR A 139 7.33 1.37 7.37
CA THR A 139 7.63 1.00 8.75
C THR A 139 8.13 -0.44 8.81
N ASN A 140 8.44 -0.94 10.01
CA ASN A 140 8.82 -2.34 10.19
C ASN A 140 7.68 -3.35 9.95
N SER A 141 6.44 -2.87 9.81
CA SER A 141 5.23 -3.72 9.75
C SER A 141 4.21 -3.30 8.69
N SER A 142 4.44 -2.16 8.03
CA SER A 142 3.53 -1.64 7.01
C SER A 142 4.22 -0.84 5.92
N ILE A 143 3.56 -0.79 4.78
CA ILE A 143 3.84 0.15 3.69
C ILE A 143 2.53 0.89 3.42
N THR A 144 2.54 2.21 3.50
CA THR A 144 1.35 3.04 3.24
C THR A 144 1.69 4.11 2.22
N SER A 145 0.99 4.11 1.09
CA SER A 145 1.09 5.13 0.05
C SER A 145 -0.17 5.98 0.06
N THR A 146 -0.02 7.29 0.19
CA THR A 146 -1.13 8.23 0.20
C THR A 146 -0.88 9.37 -0.77
N VAL A 147 -1.90 9.69 -1.56
CA VAL A 147 -1.98 10.92 -2.35
C VAL A 147 -3.13 11.75 -1.78
N LEU A 148 -2.84 13.01 -1.48
CA LEU A 148 -3.79 14.00 -0.96
C LEU A 148 -3.83 15.19 -1.91
N ASP A 149 -5.02 15.73 -2.09
CA ASP A 149 -5.25 17.06 -2.64
C ASP A 149 -6.17 17.86 -1.71
N LYS A 150 -6.53 19.08 -2.11
CA LYS A 150 -7.41 19.96 -1.33
C LYS A 150 -8.82 19.41 -1.08
N THR A 151 -9.24 18.40 -1.83
CA THR A 151 -10.62 17.89 -1.91
C THR A 151 -10.76 16.47 -1.37
N GLY A 152 -9.68 15.69 -1.31
CA GLY A 152 -9.75 14.31 -0.86
C GLY A 152 -8.40 13.62 -0.79
N SER A 153 -8.46 12.30 -0.61
CA SER A 153 -7.28 11.44 -0.53
C SER A 153 -7.55 10.06 -1.13
N ALA A 154 -6.48 9.45 -1.61
CA ALA A 154 -6.41 8.06 -2.01
C ALA A 154 -5.27 7.40 -1.24
N THR A 155 -5.55 6.26 -0.59
CA THR A 155 -4.58 5.54 0.22
C THR A 155 -4.52 4.08 -0.16
N SER A 156 -3.32 3.53 -0.33
CA SER A 156 -3.07 2.10 -0.42
C SER A 156 -2.16 1.68 0.72
N SER A 157 -2.48 0.58 1.41
CA SER A 157 -1.68 0.07 2.51
C SER A 157 -1.49 -1.43 2.44
N ILE A 158 -0.31 -1.88 2.85
CA ILE A 158 0.07 -3.29 2.97
C ILE A 158 0.53 -3.51 4.40
N THR A 159 -0.06 -4.49 5.07
CA THR A 159 0.39 -5.00 6.37
C THR A 159 0.59 -6.51 6.28
N THR A 160 1.03 -7.15 7.38
CA THR A 160 1.21 -8.60 7.46
C THR A 160 -0.09 -9.41 7.28
N ASP A 161 -1.24 -8.78 7.52
CA ASP A 161 -2.53 -9.46 7.59
C ASP A 161 -3.49 -9.06 6.47
N LYS A 162 -3.27 -7.89 5.85
CA LYS A 162 -4.15 -7.40 4.79
C LYS A 162 -3.48 -6.40 3.85
N ILE A 163 -4.08 -6.27 2.67
CA ILE A 163 -3.83 -5.19 1.72
C ILE A 163 -5.12 -4.37 1.63
N THR A 164 -5.03 -3.05 1.67
CA THR A 164 -6.18 -2.15 1.54
C THR A 164 -5.94 -1.10 0.46
N SER A 165 -6.98 -0.74 -0.28
CA SER A 165 -6.99 0.44 -1.14
C SER A 165 -8.27 1.23 -0.88
N GLU A 166 -8.16 2.54 -0.67
CA GLU A 166 -9.24 3.41 -0.23
C GLU A 166 -9.21 4.73 -1.01
N VAL A 167 -10.37 5.14 -1.52
CA VAL A 167 -10.60 6.44 -2.18
C VAL A 167 -11.94 6.98 -1.71
N GLY A 168 -11.91 8.01 -0.85
CA GLY A 168 -13.13 8.52 -0.21
C GLY A 168 -13.87 7.41 0.55
N SER A 169 -15.11 7.11 0.15
CA SER A 169 -15.92 6.03 0.75
C SER A 169 -15.76 4.66 0.10
N SER A 170 -15.01 4.57 -0.99
CA SER A 170 -14.72 3.31 -1.69
C SER A 170 -13.50 2.63 -1.07
N LYS A 171 -13.62 1.34 -0.78
CA LYS A 171 -12.59 0.57 -0.10
C LYS A 171 -12.54 -0.87 -0.59
N MET A 172 -11.34 -1.34 -0.93
CA MET A 172 -11.00 -2.73 -1.17
C MET A 172 -10.10 -3.25 -0.04
N GLU A 173 -10.41 -4.41 0.51
CA GLU A 173 -9.63 -5.11 1.52
C GLU A 173 -9.39 -6.57 1.10
N VAL A 174 -8.13 -6.95 0.94
CA VAL A 174 -7.71 -8.34 0.73
C VAL A 174 -7.08 -8.82 2.03
N GLY A 175 -7.80 -9.67 2.76
CA GLY A 175 -7.31 -10.32 3.98
C GLY A 175 -6.96 -11.79 3.75
N LYS A 176 -6.41 -12.44 4.78
CA LYS A 176 -6.04 -13.86 4.74
C LYS A 176 -7.22 -14.82 4.48
N GLU A 177 -8.42 -14.46 4.96
CA GLU A 177 -9.60 -15.33 4.93
C GLU A 177 -10.75 -14.80 4.06
N GLN A 178 -10.65 -13.54 3.63
CA GLN A 178 -11.71 -12.88 2.88
C GLN A 178 -11.17 -11.78 1.97
N ILE A 179 -11.92 -11.52 0.90
CA ILE A 179 -11.77 -10.33 0.05
C ILE A 179 -13.07 -9.54 0.20
N LYS A 180 -12.97 -8.22 0.42
CA LYS A 180 -14.12 -7.33 0.57
C LYS A 180 -13.93 -6.07 -0.26
N GLU A 181 -14.91 -5.76 -1.09
CA GLU A 181 -15.01 -4.49 -1.82
C GLU A 181 -16.25 -3.75 -1.34
N SER A 182 -16.15 -2.45 -1.12
CA SER A 182 -17.23 -1.68 -0.51
C SER A 182 -17.27 -0.23 -0.97
N VAL A 183 -18.46 0.35 -0.97
CA VAL A 183 -18.71 1.79 -1.13
C VAL A 183 -19.74 2.19 -0.08
N GLY A 184 -19.31 2.91 0.95
CA GLY A 184 -20.15 3.20 2.12
C GLY A 184 -20.66 1.91 2.78
N ASN A 185 -21.99 1.72 2.82
CA ASN A 185 -22.62 0.55 3.42
C ASN A 185 -22.84 -0.63 2.44
N SER A 186 -22.66 -0.42 1.14
CA SER A 186 -22.82 -1.51 0.15
C SER A 186 -21.48 -2.24 -0.02
N TYR A 187 -21.51 -3.56 -0.10
CA TYR A 187 -20.29 -4.35 -0.26
C TYR A 187 -20.52 -5.68 -0.99
N GLU A 188 -19.43 -6.17 -1.58
CA GLU A 188 -19.25 -7.56 -1.99
C GLU A 188 -18.15 -8.17 -1.12
N LYS A 189 -18.38 -9.39 -0.63
CA LYS A 189 -17.43 -10.13 0.19
C LYS A 189 -17.33 -11.57 -0.30
N LEU A 190 -16.12 -12.01 -0.61
CA LEU A 190 -15.77 -13.39 -0.87
C LEU A 190 -15.06 -13.98 0.35
N ASP A 191 -15.54 -15.12 0.85
CA ASP A 191 -14.90 -15.89 1.91
C ASP A 191 -15.04 -17.41 1.64
N ASN A 192 -14.55 -18.25 2.55
CA ASN A 192 -14.61 -19.71 2.42
C ASN A 192 -16.04 -20.28 2.33
N SER A 193 -17.05 -19.52 2.72
CA SER A 193 -18.47 -19.91 2.66
C SER A 193 -19.13 -19.50 1.33
N GLY A 194 -18.50 -18.62 0.56
CA GLY A 194 -18.99 -18.17 -0.75
C GLY A 194 -18.94 -16.65 -0.92
N VAL A 195 -19.85 -16.13 -1.74
CA VAL A 195 -19.97 -14.69 -2.07
C VAL A 195 -21.19 -14.10 -1.36
N THR A 196 -20.98 -13.03 -0.61
CA THR A 196 -22.03 -12.21 0.02
C THR A 196 -22.06 -10.85 -0.66
N ILE A 197 -23.23 -10.44 -1.15
CA ILE A 197 -23.45 -9.11 -1.72
C ILE A 197 -24.53 -8.42 -0.88
N GLU A 198 -24.22 -7.23 -0.35
CA GLU A 198 -25.15 -6.43 0.43
C GLU A 198 -25.26 -5.03 -0.16
N GLY A 199 -26.49 -4.57 -0.35
CA GLY A 199 -26.81 -3.26 -0.89
C GLY A 199 -28.32 -3.05 -0.89
N GLN A 200 -28.76 -1.80 -1.04
CA GLN A 200 -30.20 -1.49 -1.12
C GLN A 200 -30.86 -2.11 -2.36
N GLN A 201 -30.10 -2.20 -3.46
CA GLN A 201 -30.51 -2.84 -4.71
C GLN A 201 -29.32 -3.62 -5.27
N ILE A 202 -29.57 -4.84 -5.76
CA ILE A 202 -28.57 -5.72 -6.36
C ILE A 202 -29.06 -6.07 -7.76
N PHE A 203 -28.28 -5.74 -8.79
CA PHE A 203 -28.56 -6.05 -10.19
C PHE A 203 -27.65 -7.19 -10.64
N ILE A 204 -28.24 -8.33 -11.04
CA ILE A 204 -27.50 -9.52 -11.50
C ILE A 204 -27.93 -9.82 -12.94
N GLY A 205 -26.98 -9.74 -13.88
CA GLY A 205 -27.19 -9.99 -15.31
C GLY A 205 -27.37 -8.73 -16.16
N GLU A 206 -27.14 -8.87 -17.47
CA GLU A 206 -27.34 -7.80 -18.44
C GLU A 206 -28.85 -7.57 -18.65
N GLY A 207 -29.34 -6.34 -18.38
CA GLY A 207 -30.72 -5.96 -18.68
C GLY A 207 -31.78 -6.48 -17.70
N ALA A 208 -31.44 -6.70 -16.43
CA ALA A 208 -32.42 -7.03 -15.39
C ALA A 208 -33.44 -5.88 -15.19
N THR A 209 -34.59 -5.95 -15.87
CA THR A 209 -35.69 -4.98 -15.75
C THR A 209 -36.78 -5.42 -14.77
N GLU A 210 -36.75 -6.69 -14.34
CA GLU A 210 -37.75 -7.27 -13.42
C GLU A 210 -37.07 -7.74 -12.13
N PRO A 211 -37.64 -7.47 -10.94
CA PRO A 211 -37.10 -7.96 -9.67
C PRO A 211 -37.03 -9.49 -9.64
N ALA A 212 -35.90 -10.04 -9.17
CA ALA A 212 -35.78 -11.48 -8.95
C ALA A 212 -36.74 -11.94 -7.84
N VAL A 213 -37.45 -13.05 -8.08
CA VAL A 213 -38.37 -13.62 -7.09
C VAL A 213 -37.59 -14.50 -6.12
N LEU A 214 -37.63 -14.16 -4.83
CA LEU A 214 -37.08 -14.98 -3.75
C LEU A 214 -37.87 -16.29 -3.65
N GLY A 215 -37.22 -17.43 -3.94
CA GLY A 215 -37.86 -18.75 -3.96
C GLY A 215 -38.65 -19.06 -2.69
N THR A 216 -38.16 -18.65 -1.53
CA THR A 216 -38.88 -18.80 -0.24
C THR A 216 -40.17 -18.01 -0.16
N GLN A 217 -40.17 -16.76 -0.61
CA GLN A 217 -41.37 -15.93 -0.61
C GLN A 217 -42.40 -16.45 -1.60
N LEU A 218 -41.96 -16.89 -2.79
CA LEU A 218 -42.85 -17.49 -3.78
C LEU A 218 -43.49 -18.78 -3.28
N VAL A 219 -42.69 -19.67 -2.68
CA VAL A 219 -43.23 -20.92 -2.13
C VAL A 219 -44.23 -20.66 -1.01
N ASN A 220 -43.92 -19.75 -0.08
CA ASN A 220 -44.86 -19.38 0.98
C ASN A 220 -46.16 -18.81 0.42
N LEU A 221 -46.08 -17.91 -0.57
CA LEU A 221 -47.26 -17.36 -1.24
C LEU A 221 -48.07 -18.44 -1.95
N MET A 222 -47.42 -19.41 -2.59
CA MET A 222 -48.09 -20.55 -3.23
C MET A 222 -48.78 -21.44 -2.18
N VAL A 223 -48.13 -21.71 -1.05
CA VAL A 223 -48.70 -22.48 0.06
C VAL A 223 -49.94 -21.79 0.64
N GLU A 224 -49.86 -20.48 0.87
CA GLU A 224 -50.98 -19.66 1.35
C GLU A 224 -52.14 -19.68 0.35
N PHE A 225 -51.87 -19.47 -0.93
CA PHE A 225 -52.87 -19.50 -2.00
C PHE A 225 -53.60 -20.86 -2.05
N ILE A 226 -52.85 -21.96 -2.03
CA ILE A 226 -53.41 -23.33 -1.99
C ILE A 226 -54.29 -23.52 -0.75
N THR A 227 -53.84 -23.03 0.40
CA THR A 227 -54.57 -23.14 1.66
C THR A 227 -55.89 -22.39 1.58
N GLU A 228 -55.92 -21.18 1.02
CA GLU A 228 -57.18 -20.44 0.81
C GLU A 228 -58.09 -21.13 -0.21
N CYS A 229 -57.55 -21.66 -1.31
CA CYS A 229 -58.33 -22.47 -2.26
C CYS A 229 -58.97 -23.69 -1.60
N SER A 230 -58.30 -24.31 -0.64
CA SER A 230 -58.81 -25.49 0.06
C SER A 230 -60.05 -25.19 0.92
N LYS A 231 -60.28 -23.92 1.28
CA LYS A 231 -61.45 -23.49 2.05
C LYS A 231 -62.69 -23.29 1.19
N ILE A 232 -62.57 -23.31 -0.14
CA ILE A 232 -63.70 -23.09 -1.04
C ILE A 232 -64.64 -24.29 -0.98
N THR A 233 -65.90 -24.03 -0.62
CA THR A 233 -66.96 -25.03 -0.58
C THR A 233 -68.08 -24.67 -1.55
N THR A 234 -68.69 -25.67 -2.15
CA THR A 234 -69.86 -25.53 -3.01
C THR A 234 -71.13 -25.92 -2.26
N PRO A 235 -72.20 -25.10 -2.28
CA PRO A 235 -73.46 -25.46 -1.66
C PRO A 235 -74.16 -26.58 -2.44
N THR A 236 -74.57 -27.63 -1.75
CA THR A 236 -75.38 -28.73 -2.30
C THR A 236 -76.68 -28.88 -1.51
N MET A 237 -77.65 -29.62 -2.05
CA MET A 237 -78.92 -29.89 -1.36
C MET A 237 -78.76 -30.64 -0.02
N LEU A 238 -77.58 -31.22 0.27
CA LEU A 238 -77.26 -31.94 1.50
C LEU A 238 -76.29 -31.18 2.43
N GLY A 239 -75.93 -29.93 2.10
CA GLY A 239 -74.95 -29.12 2.83
C GLY A 239 -73.80 -28.61 1.94
N THR A 240 -72.84 -27.88 2.52
CA THR A 240 -71.65 -27.42 1.80
C THR A 240 -70.66 -28.59 1.63
N MET A 241 -70.22 -28.84 0.39
CA MET A 241 -69.23 -29.86 0.07
C MET A 241 -67.94 -29.18 -0.44
N PRO A 242 -66.74 -29.59 0.00
CA PRO A 242 -65.49 -29.04 -0.52
C PRO A 242 -65.32 -29.35 -2.01
N ILE A 243 -64.72 -28.43 -2.76
CA ILE A 243 -64.44 -28.62 -4.19
C ILE A 243 -63.46 -29.80 -4.37
N VAL A 244 -63.80 -30.69 -5.31
CA VAL A 244 -63.36 -32.10 -5.47
C VAL A 244 -61.86 -32.28 -5.84
N ASN A 245 -61.00 -31.28 -5.64
CA ASN A 245 -59.58 -31.36 -6.02
C ASN A 245 -58.56 -31.20 -4.89
N LEU A 246 -58.99 -31.09 -3.62
CA LEU A 246 -58.10 -30.96 -2.44
C LEU A 246 -57.00 -32.04 -2.37
N ALA A 247 -57.31 -33.27 -2.78
CA ALA A 247 -56.35 -34.38 -2.75
C ALA A 247 -55.12 -34.13 -3.63
N ASN A 248 -55.27 -33.37 -4.72
CA ASN A 248 -54.15 -33.01 -5.62
C ASN A 248 -53.33 -31.83 -5.10
N PHE A 249 -53.84 -31.07 -4.12
CA PHE A 249 -53.11 -29.96 -3.51
C PHE A 249 -52.08 -30.42 -2.48
N ILE A 250 -52.30 -31.54 -1.79
CA ILE A 250 -51.36 -32.07 -0.78
C ILE A 250 -50.00 -32.45 -1.40
N PRO A 251 -49.92 -33.21 -2.52
CA PRO A 251 -48.64 -33.48 -3.20
C PRO A 251 -47.97 -32.21 -3.73
N PHE A 252 -48.76 -31.23 -4.16
CA PHE A 252 -48.25 -29.97 -4.69
C PHE A 252 -47.64 -29.09 -3.59
N LEU A 253 -48.27 -29.00 -2.42
CA LEU A 253 -47.69 -28.39 -1.20
C LEU A 253 -46.35 -29.02 -0.84
N ALA A 254 -46.27 -30.34 -0.83
CA ALA A 254 -45.02 -31.07 -0.56
C ALA A 254 -43.93 -30.73 -1.59
N LYS A 255 -44.29 -30.63 -2.88
CA LYS A 255 -43.39 -30.22 -3.96
C LYS A 255 -42.92 -28.78 -3.82
N CYS A 256 -43.82 -27.83 -3.51
CA CYS A 256 -43.48 -26.43 -3.22
C CYS A 256 -42.45 -26.34 -2.08
N ASN A 257 -42.69 -27.03 -0.97
CA ASN A 257 -41.75 -27.08 0.16
C ASN A 257 -40.39 -27.68 -0.20
N SER A 258 -40.32 -28.60 -1.17
CA SER A 258 -39.04 -29.17 -1.65
C SER A 258 -38.18 -28.19 -2.45
N PHE A 259 -38.73 -27.06 -2.91
CA PHE A 259 -37.93 -26.02 -3.55
C PHE A 259 -37.27 -25.07 -2.53
N LEU A 260 -37.78 -24.98 -1.30
CA LEU A 260 -37.14 -24.23 -0.21
C LEU A 260 -35.79 -24.80 0.20
N SER A 261 -35.58 -26.10 -0.01
CA SER A 261 -34.32 -26.78 0.31
C SER A 261 -33.27 -26.68 -0.80
N GLN A 262 -33.61 -26.07 -1.94
CA GLN A 262 -32.68 -25.91 -3.06
C GLN A 262 -32.02 -24.54 -2.99
N THR A 263 -30.75 -24.52 -2.61
CA THR A 263 -29.91 -23.32 -2.70
C THR A 263 -29.80 -22.89 -4.17
N VAL A 264 -30.28 -21.69 -4.49
CA VAL A 264 -30.16 -21.11 -5.84
C VAL A 264 -28.67 -20.86 -6.11
N LYS A 265 -28.07 -21.70 -6.96
CA LYS A 265 -26.75 -21.48 -7.52
C LYS A 265 -26.94 -20.68 -8.81
N VAL A 266 -26.70 -19.36 -8.74
CA VAL A 266 -26.59 -18.54 -9.95
C VAL A 266 -25.33 -19.01 -10.69
N LYS A 267 -25.45 -19.35 -11.96
CA LYS A 267 -24.38 -19.88 -12.80
C LYS A 267 -24.09 -18.93 -13.93
#